data_AF-A0A562JF78-F1
#
_entry.id   AF-A0A562JF78-F1
#
_cell.length_a   1.000
_cell.length_b   1.000
_cell.length_c   1.000
_cell.angle_alpha   90.00
_cell.angle_beta   90.00
_cell.angle_gamma   90.00
#
_symmetry.space_group_name_H-M   'P 1'
#
loop_
_entity.id
_entity.type
_entity.pdbx_description
1 polymer ?
#
loop_
_entity_poly.entity_id
_entity_poly.type
_entity_poly.pdbx_seq_one_letter_code
_entity_poly.pdbx_strand_id
1 'polypeptide(L)'
;MSTLMKKVIKIVVLICVLIFLGVMGLLASIQNNRNILPLNLDPFPTINISTPDANNPTKKVVKFEITVVNKNDKPVNVKFYFTKKEGIESWYPYYKIIPDLHETEVYHLEPGQIEEISSIITVETDDNRLVTSQLTDVKCQYKIIE
;
A
#
# COMPACT_ATOMS: atom_id res chain seq x y z
N MET A 1 -20.73 -46.99 -41.71
CA MET A 1 -19.59 -46.23 -41.13
C MET A 1 -18.46 -47.21 -40.81
N SER A 2 -17.38 -47.20 -41.59
CA SER A 2 -16.30 -48.20 -41.49
C SER A 2 -15.55 -48.07 -40.16
N THR A 3 -15.00 -49.17 -39.67
CA THR A 3 -14.14 -49.22 -38.46
C THR A 3 -12.98 -48.23 -38.53
N LEU A 4 -12.53 -47.88 -39.74
CA LEU A 4 -11.52 -46.86 -40.00
C LEU A 4 -12.01 -45.44 -39.65
N MET A 5 -13.23 -45.06 -40.08
CA MET A 5 -13.83 -43.76 -39.77
C MET A 5 -13.99 -43.54 -38.26
N LYS A 6 -14.35 -44.57 -37.50
CA LYS A 6 -14.49 -44.48 -36.03
C LYS A 6 -13.16 -44.22 -35.33
N LYS A 7 -12.04 -44.76 -35.83
CA LYS A 7 -10.69 -44.50 -35.30
C LYS A 7 -10.23 -43.06 -35.59
N VAL A 8 -10.45 -42.59 -36.82
CA VAL A 8 -10.08 -41.22 -37.23
C VAL A 8 -10.82 -40.19 -36.38
N ILE A 9 -12.13 -40.37 -36.16
CA ILE A 9 -12.92 -39.45 -35.33
C ILE A 9 -12.40 -39.42 -33.88
N LYS A 10 -12.04 -40.57 -33.29
CA LYS A 10 -11.47 -40.61 -31.93
C LYS A 10 -10.16 -39.84 -31.83
N ILE A 11 -9.29 -39.95 -32.84
CA ILE A 11 -8.00 -39.24 -32.89
C ILE A 11 -8.22 -37.73 -33.01
N VAL A 12 -9.14 -37.31 -33.88
CA VAL A 12 -9.48 -35.88 -34.06
C VAL A 12 -10.06 -35.28 -32.78
N VAL A 13 -10.97 -36.01 -32.11
CA VAL A 13 -11.54 -35.57 -30.83
C VAL A 13 -10.45 -35.46 -29.74
N LEU A 14 -9.52 -36.41 -29.67
CA LEU A 14 -8.42 -36.39 -28.70
C LEU A 14 -7.50 -35.18 -28.91
N ILE A 15 -7.18 -34.87 -30.18
CA ILE A 15 -6.37 -33.69 -30.53
C ILE A 15 -7.10 -32.40 -30.15
N CYS A 16 -8.40 -32.29 -30.44
CA CYS A 16 -9.20 -31.12 -30.06
C CYS A 16 -9.24 -30.92 -28.53
N VAL A 17 -9.36 -32.00 -27.75
CA VAL A 17 -9.34 -31.93 -26.28
C VAL A 17 -7.98 -31.46 -25.76
N LEU A 18 -6.89 -31.95 -26.33
CA LEU A 18 -5.53 -31.52 -25.95
C LEU A 18 -5.27 -30.05 -26.28
N ILE A 19 -5.72 -29.57 -27.44
CA ILE A 19 -5.63 -28.15 -27.81
C ILE A 19 -6.46 -27.29 -26.85
N PHE A 20 -7.68 -27.72 -26.52
CA PHE A 20 -8.56 -26.99 -25.62
C PHE A 20 -7.96 -26.85 -24.21
N LEU A 21 -7.39 -27.94 -23.68
CA LEU A 21 -6.68 -27.93 -22.40
C LEU A 21 -5.45 -27.02 -22.43
N GLY A 22 -4.69 -27.03 -23.53
CA GLY A 22 -3.54 -26.14 -23.72
C GLY A 22 -3.92 -24.66 -23.73
N VAL A 23 -5.00 -24.30 -24.44
CA VAL A 23 -5.51 -22.92 -24.51
C VAL A 23 -6.03 -22.45 -23.15
N MET A 24 -6.77 -23.29 -22.42
CA MET A 24 -7.27 -22.95 -21.09
C MET A 24 -6.13 -22.75 -20.07
N GLY A 25 -5.08 -23.59 -20.13
CA GLY A 25 -3.89 -23.42 -19.30
C GLY A 25 -3.15 -22.12 -19.60
N LEU A 26 -3.03 -21.75 -20.88
CA LEU A 26 -2.38 -20.50 -21.29
C LEU A 26 -3.17 -19.27 -20.82
N LEU A 27 -4.50 -19.29 -20.96
CA LEU A 27 -5.38 -18.19 -20.51
C LEU A 27 -5.33 -18.00 -18.99
N ALA A 28 -5.29 -19.09 -18.22
CA ALA A 28 -5.12 -19.03 -16.76
C ALA A 28 -3.76 -18.43 -16.37
N SER A 29 -2.68 -18.77 -17.10
CA SER A 29 -1.36 -18.21 -16.85
C SER A 29 -1.25 -16.72 -17.21
N ILE A 30 -1.95 -16.27 -18.26
CA ILE A 30 -2.00 -14.85 -18.65
C ILE A 30 -2.79 -14.03 -17.62
N GLN A 31 -3.86 -14.57 -17.04
CA GLN A 31 -4.60 -13.90 -15.97
C GLN A 31 -3.77 -13.70 -14.70
N ASN A 32 -2.92 -14.67 -14.34
CA ASN A 32 -2.11 -14.60 -13.13
C ASN A 32 -0.98 -13.57 -13.20
N ASN A 33 -0.64 -13.11 -14.41
CA ASN A 33 0.45 -12.15 -14.67
C ASN A 33 -0.07 -10.72 -14.91
N ARG A 34 -1.30 -10.41 -14.48
CA ARG A 34 -1.84 -9.06 -14.62
C ARG A 34 -1.04 -8.09 -13.75
N ASN A 35 -0.60 -7.03 -14.42
CA ASN A 35 0.09 -5.87 -13.89
C ASN A 35 -0.47 -5.46 -12.53
N ILE A 36 0.38 -5.41 -11.52
CA ILE A 36 0.05 -4.79 -10.23
C ILE A 36 -0.30 -3.33 -10.54
N LEU A 37 -1.58 -2.98 -10.38
CA LEU A 37 -2.07 -1.63 -10.53
C LEU A 37 -1.57 -0.77 -9.36
N PRO A 38 -1.24 0.51 -9.61
CA PRO A 38 -0.80 1.40 -8.55
C PRO A 38 -1.90 1.53 -7.49
N LEU A 39 -1.50 1.58 -6.22
CA LEU A 39 -2.40 1.97 -5.14
C LEU A 39 -2.86 3.41 -5.40
N ASN A 40 -4.16 3.67 -5.20
CA ASN A 40 -4.65 5.02 -5.19
C ASN A 40 -4.48 5.58 -3.77
N LEU A 41 -3.56 6.52 -3.63
CA LEU A 41 -3.39 7.29 -2.41
C LEU A 41 -4.34 8.48 -2.45
N ASP A 42 -5.14 8.66 -1.41
CA ASP A 42 -5.92 9.89 -1.25
C ASP A 42 -4.95 11.09 -1.14
N PRO A 43 -5.30 12.28 -1.66
CA PRO A 43 -4.29 13.23 -2.12
C PRO A 43 -3.48 13.92 -1.01
N PHE A 44 -3.77 13.71 0.27
CA PHE A 44 -3.12 14.46 1.34
C PHE A 44 -2.76 13.59 2.55
N PRO A 45 -1.59 12.92 2.53
CA PRO A 45 -1.01 12.36 3.74
C PRO A 45 -0.78 13.46 4.77
N THR A 46 -1.04 13.18 6.05
CA THR A 46 -0.87 14.14 7.14
C THR A 46 0.02 13.61 8.25
N ILE A 47 0.66 14.53 8.95
CA ILE A 47 1.42 14.24 10.17
C ILE A 47 0.85 15.10 11.30
N ASN A 48 0.36 14.46 12.34
CA ASN A 48 -0.16 15.09 13.54
C ASN A 48 0.84 14.96 14.69
N ILE A 49 1.15 16.07 15.34
CA ILE A 49 2.00 16.12 16.53
C ILE A 49 1.14 16.50 17.72
N SER A 50 1.25 15.75 18.81
CA SER A 50 0.59 16.07 20.07
C SER A 50 1.51 15.86 21.26
N THR A 51 1.27 16.62 22.34
CA THR A 51 1.86 16.37 23.66
C THR A 51 0.83 15.59 24.48
N PRO A 52 1.03 14.28 24.70
CA PRO A 52 0.01 13.43 25.33
C PRO A 52 -0.13 13.67 26.84
N ASP A 53 0.93 14.16 27.50
CA ASP A 53 0.97 14.41 28.94
C ASP A 53 1.54 15.80 29.21
N ALA A 54 0.74 16.67 29.81
CA ALA A 54 1.14 18.03 30.16
C ALA A 54 2.22 18.08 31.26
N ASN A 55 2.35 17.02 32.07
CA ASN A 55 3.39 16.93 33.11
C ASN A 55 4.72 16.42 32.56
N ASN A 56 4.73 15.88 31.34
CA ASN A 56 5.93 15.40 30.67
C ASN A 56 5.98 15.95 29.23
N PRO A 57 6.14 17.27 29.06
CA PRO A 57 6.05 17.89 27.75
C PRO A 57 7.18 17.50 26.82
N THR A 58 8.32 16.98 27.31
CA THR A 58 9.42 16.52 26.47
C THR A 58 9.06 15.29 25.63
N LYS A 59 7.98 14.58 25.98
CA LYS A 59 7.46 13.45 25.21
C LYS A 59 6.43 13.94 24.20
N LYS A 60 6.65 13.67 22.91
CA LYS A 60 5.72 13.99 21.81
C LYS A 60 5.23 12.71 21.15
N VAL A 61 3.98 12.74 20.70
CA VAL A 61 3.40 11.70 19.85
C VAL A 61 3.28 12.27 18.46
N VAL A 62 3.87 11.57 17.49
CA VAL A 62 3.78 11.89 16.06
C VAL A 62 2.98 10.79 15.38
N LYS A 63 1.84 11.15 14.80
CA LYS A 63 0.90 10.27 14.11
C LYS A 63 0.95 10.57 12.62
N PHE A 64 1.21 9.55 11.81
CA PHE A 64 1.27 9.61 10.35
C PHE A 64 0.01 8.96 9.79
N GLU A 65 -0.71 9.66 8.93
CA GLU A 65 -2.02 9.23 8.42
C GLU A 65 -2.13 9.37 6.91
N ILE A 66 -2.73 8.37 6.27
CA ILE A 66 -3.08 8.37 4.85
C ILE A 66 -4.27 7.46 4.58
N THR A 67 -5.15 7.87 3.67
CA THR A 67 -6.22 7.01 3.15
C THR A 67 -5.76 6.35 1.86
N VAL A 68 -5.94 5.04 1.73
CA VAL A 68 -5.51 4.26 0.57
C VAL A 68 -6.65 3.41 0.04
N VAL A 69 -6.64 3.20 -1.28
CA VAL A 69 -7.49 2.21 -1.95
C VAL A 69 -6.63 1.27 -2.78
N ASN A 70 -6.71 -0.02 -2.46
CA ASN A 70 -6.13 -1.05 -3.30
C ASN A 70 -6.93 -1.21 -4.60
N LYS A 71 -6.35 -0.79 -5.73
CA LYS A 71 -6.98 -0.92 -7.06
C LYS A 71 -6.63 -2.23 -7.76
N ASN A 72 -5.84 -3.11 -7.13
CA ASN A 72 -5.58 -4.45 -7.62
C ASN A 72 -6.82 -5.33 -7.49
N ASP A 73 -6.87 -6.37 -8.31
CA ASP A 73 -7.90 -7.41 -8.26
C ASP A 73 -7.64 -8.47 -7.17
N LYS A 74 -6.50 -8.36 -6.47
CA LYS A 74 -6.07 -9.23 -5.37
C LYS A 74 -5.57 -8.44 -4.17
N PRO A 75 -5.61 -9.02 -2.95
CA PRO A 75 -5.03 -8.40 -1.78
C PRO A 75 -3.54 -8.13 -1.97
N VAL A 76 -3.03 -7.05 -1.38
CA VAL A 76 -1.60 -6.70 -1.43
C VAL A 76 -1.09 -6.35 -0.06
N ASN A 77 0.14 -6.77 0.23
CA ASN A 77 0.87 -6.32 1.41
C ASN A 77 1.70 -5.10 1.05
N VAL A 78 1.67 -4.05 1.86
CA VAL A 78 2.33 -2.78 1.54
C VAL A 78 2.96 -2.15 2.77
N LYS A 79 4.09 -1.47 2.57
CA LYS A 79 4.66 -0.52 3.53
C LYS A 79 4.56 0.90 3.00
N PHE A 80 4.35 1.84 3.90
CA PHE A 80 4.32 3.26 3.60
C PHE A 80 5.55 3.96 4.18
N TYR A 81 6.01 4.98 3.47
CA TYR A 81 7.19 5.76 3.78
C TYR A 81 6.79 7.24 3.77
N PHE A 82 6.73 7.84 4.95
CA PHE A 82 6.44 9.25 5.11
C PHE A 82 7.76 10.01 5.17
N THR A 83 7.93 10.96 4.25
CA THR A 83 9.09 11.85 4.22
C THR A 83 8.61 13.27 4.46
N LYS A 84 9.21 13.93 5.46
CA LYS A 84 8.94 15.36 5.67
C LYS A 84 9.43 16.17 4.47
N LYS A 85 8.70 17.23 4.12
CA LYS A 85 9.05 18.09 2.98
C LYS A 85 10.18 19.04 3.35
N GLU A 86 11.24 19.13 2.57
CA GLU A 86 12.34 20.08 2.81
C GLU A 86 11.90 21.53 2.53
N GLY A 87 12.51 22.50 3.24
CA GLY A 87 12.36 23.93 2.95
C GLY A 87 11.14 24.60 3.60
N ILE A 88 10.47 23.92 4.53
CA ILE A 88 9.33 24.48 5.30
C ILE A 88 9.66 24.69 6.79
N GLU A 89 10.91 24.51 7.19
CA GLU A 89 11.39 24.55 8.57
C GLU A 89 11.06 25.90 9.24
N SER A 90 11.12 26.99 8.48
CA SER A 90 10.82 28.33 8.96
C SER A 90 9.33 28.58 9.19
N TRP A 91 8.46 27.82 8.52
CA TRP A 91 7.01 28.00 8.55
C TRP A 91 6.31 27.01 9.49
N TYR A 92 7.00 25.93 9.87
CA TYR A 92 6.48 24.90 10.77
C TYR A 92 7.36 24.73 12.01
N PRO A 93 7.03 25.39 13.14
CA PRO A 93 7.86 25.42 14.35
C PRO A 93 8.22 24.07 14.97
N TYR A 94 7.46 23.02 14.65
CA TYR A 94 7.60 21.67 15.18
C TYR A 94 8.29 20.70 14.21
N TYR A 95 8.80 21.22 13.09
CA TYR A 95 9.38 20.42 12.01
C TYR A 95 10.55 19.53 12.47
N LYS A 96 11.30 19.97 13.49
CA LYS A 96 12.41 19.22 14.08
C LYS A 96 11.97 17.97 14.87
N ILE A 97 10.72 17.92 15.31
CA ILE A 97 10.15 16.78 16.06
C ILE A 97 9.80 15.64 15.10
N ILE A 98 9.49 15.96 13.84
CA ILE A 98 9.15 14.98 12.81
C ILE A 98 10.46 14.34 12.29
N PRO A 99 10.56 13.00 12.27
CA PRO A 99 11.70 12.32 11.68
C PRO A 99 11.77 12.59 10.17
N ASP A 100 12.98 12.53 9.61
CA ASP A 100 13.21 12.77 8.18
C ASP A 100 12.45 11.74 7.30
N LEU A 101 12.47 10.49 7.75
CA LEU A 101 11.80 9.36 7.14
C LEU A 101 11.14 8.52 8.23
N HIS A 102 9.87 8.19 8.05
CA HIS A 102 9.14 7.23 8.88
C HIS A 102 8.63 6.07 8.02
N GLU A 103 8.99 4.85 8.40
CA GLU A 103 8.53 3.61 7.77
C GLU A 103 7.44 2.98 8.63
N THR A 104 6.34 2.59 8.01
CA THR A 104 5.26 1.90 8.72
C THR A 104 5.50 0.39 8.81
N GLU A 105 4.70 -0.25 9.66
CA GLU A 105 4.47 -1.69 9.57
C GLU A 105 3.83 -2.07 8.22
N VAL A 106 3.77 -3.39 7.96
CA VAL A 106 3.14 -3.92 6.76
C VAL A 106 1.63 -3.94 6.94
N TYR A 107 0.90 -3.36 6.00
CA TYR A 107 -0.55 -3.41 5.93
C TYR A 107 -1.01 -4.39 4.86
N HIS A 108 -2.07 -5.13 5.16
CA HIS A 108 -2.75 -6.01 4.23
C HIS A 108 -3.97 -5.28 3.67
N LEU A 109 -3.95 -4.94 2.37
CA LEU A 109 -5.01 -4.17 1.75
C LEU A 109 -5.91 -5.01 0.86
N GLU A 110 -7.22 -4.97 1.12
CA GLU A 110 -8.22 -5.71 0.36
C GLU A 110 -8.64 -4.95 -0.92
N PRO A 111 -8.90 -5.66 -2.05
CA PRO A 111 -9.34 -5.03 -3.29
C PRO A 111 -10.54 -4.10 -3.13
N GLY A 112 -10.41 -2.87 -3.60
CA GLY A 112 -11.49 -1.88 -3.69
C GLY A 112 -11.93 -1.27 -2.35
N GLN A 113 -11.36 -1.69 -1.23
CA GLN A 113 -11.68 -1.14 0.08
C GLN A 113 -10.92 0.17 0.33
N ILE A 114 -11.60 1.11 0.98
CA ILE A 114 -10.97 2.34 1.48
C ILE A 114 -10.46 2.02 2.88
N GLU A 115 -9.15 2.16 3.08
CA GLU A 115 -8.50 1.88 4.35
C GLU A 115 -7.75 3.11 4.84
N GLU A 116 -7.87 3.40 6.14
CA GLU A 116 -7.14 4.46 6.81
C GLU A 116 -5.91 3.85 7.48
N ILE A 117 -4.74 4.29 7.02
CA ILE A 117 -3.46 3.84 7.52
C ILE A 117 -2.98 4.83 8.55
N SER A 118 -2.72 4.35 9.76
CA SER A 118 -2.21 5.17 10.85
C SER A 118 -1.01 4.54 11.53
N SER A 119 0.10 5.25 11.55
CA SER A 119 1.30 4.84 12.26
C SER A 119 1.70 5.88 13.29
N ILE A 120 2.05 5.45 14.50
CA ILE A 120 2.33 6.35 15.62
C ILE A 120 3.73 6.06 16.15
N ILE A 121 4.49 7.12 16.38
CA ILE A 121 5.74 7.07 17.12
C ILE A 121 5.72 8.02 18.30
N THR A 122 6.58 7.74 19.26
CA THR A 122 6.92 8.65 20.34
C THR A 122 8.29 9.23 20.09
N VAL A 123 8.43 10.55 20.23
CA VAL A 123 9.70 11.27 20.10
C VAL A 123 9.98 11.99 21.40
N GLU A 124 11.17 11.81 21.95
CA GLU A 124 11.67 12.62 23.06
C GLU A 124 12.41 13.85 22.50
N THR A 125 12.10 15.03 23.03
CA THR A 125 12.65 16.32 22.61
C THR A 125 12.91 17.20 23.83
N ASP A 126 13.84 18.14 23.70
CA ASP A 126 14.07 19.23 24.64
C ASP A 126 12.97 20.32 24.60
N ASP A 127 12.03 20.25 23.65
CA ASP A 127 10.90 21.17 23.55
C ASP A 127 9.84 20.92 24.63
N ASN A 128 9.80 21.82 25.60
CA ASN A 128 8.89 21.78 26.75
C ASN A 128 7.52 22.41 26.51
N ARG A 129 7.22 22.88 25.28
CA ARG A 129 5.93 23.50 24.97
C ARG A 129 4.85 22.42 24.83
N LEU A 130 3.61 22.75 25.19
CA LEU A 130 2.47 21.90 24.84
C LEU A 130 2.12 22.12 23.37
N VAL A 131 2.17 21.05 22.59
CA VAL A 131 2.00 21.10 21.14
C VAL A 131 0.78 20.29 20.75
N THR A 132 -0.06 20.89 19.90
CA THR A 132 -1.02 20.20 19.03
C THR A 132 -0.89 20.85 17.67
N SER A 133 -0.47 20.10 16.66
CA SER A 133 -0.25 20.64 15.33
C SER A 133 -0.43 19.56 14.26
N GLN A 134 -0.82 20.00 13.07
CA GLN A 134 -0.96 19.16 11.89
C GLN A 134 -0.08 19.72 10.78
N LEU A 135 0.67 18.84 10.13
CA LEU A 135 1.39 19.10 8.89
C LEU A 135 0.65 18.39 7.75
N THR A 136 0.24 19.17 6.75
CA THR A 136 -0.33 18.69 5.50
C THR A 136 0.74 18.64 4.39
N ASP A 137 0.38 18.13 3.21
CA ASP A 137 1.28 18.04 2.04
C ASP A 137 2.56 17.23 2.29
N VAL A 138 2.43 16.18 3.10
CA VAL A 138 3.53 15.26 3.39
C VAL A 138 3.73 14.32 2.21
N LYS A 139 4.99 14.06 1.84
CA LYS A 139 5.27 13.09 0.80
C LYS A 139 5.14 11.69 1.37
N CYS A 140 4.22 10.89 0.83
CA CYS A 140 4.10 9.47 1.15
C CYS A 140 4.42 8.63 -0.08
N GLN A 141 5.33 7.68 0.09
CA GLN A 141 5.64 6.65 -0.91
C GLN A 141 5.23 5.29 -0.36
N TYR A 142 5.07 4.30 -1.23
CA TYR A 142 4.74 2.95 -0.81
C TYR A 142 5.57 1.91 -1.54
N LYS A 143 5.72 0.75 -0.91
CA LYS A 143 6.33 -0.44 -1.50
C LYS A 143 5.43 -1.64 -1.25
N ILE A 144 5.01 -2.30 -2.34
CA ILE A 144 4.32 -3.58 -2.26
C ILE A 144 5.35 -4.66 -1.90
N ILE A 145 4.97 -5.51 -0.94
CA ILE A 145 5.76 -6.63 -0.48
C ILE A 145 5.17 -7.91 -1.06
N GLU A 146 5.98 -8.60 -1.86
CA GLU A 146 5.66 -9.91 -2.46
C GLU A 146 5.84 -11.05 -1.45
#